data_AF-A0A8H3DXF1-F1
#
_entry.id   AF-A0A8H3DXF1-F1
#
_cell.length_a   1.000
_cell.length_b   1.000
_cell.length_c   1.000
_cell.angle_alpha   90.00
_cell.angle_beta   90.00
_cell.angle_gamma   90.00
#
_symmetry.space_group_name_H-M   'P 1'
#
loop_
_entity.id
_entity.type
_entity.pdbx_description
1 polymer ?
#
loop_
_entity_poly.entity_id
_entity_poly.type
_entity_poly.pdbx_seq_one_letter_code
_entity_poly.pdbx_strand_id
1 'polypeptide(L)'
;MIVVTTHAAPSALRFLSLSFLATTLVLIILPWRYINPKMATRTLNIYSYGLQRDTTLMLVFQPPDSSKLYRDQFPVVWKVVTFHARGHAKAAIHYQNRLAFGYAQTDHENLVDSSAWIEVSSGEISRISGKGGQKRFGSNGKGHATKLLVCKNNTDSRANISIGFVRGDGINQRYAPTMLWTGVGAKSNVTIKFTPILSAYVTRNYKANEMLRGEVETDAIWTVNLDEIDDVTGWYLLEDDFTGAFRIERAHFP
;
A
#
# COMPACT_ATOMS: atom_id res chain seq x y z
N MET A 1 -48.72 -43.08 50.52
CA MET A 1 -49.57 -42.24 51.37
C MET A 1 -50.03 -41.05 50.54
N ILE A 2 -51.31 -41.09 50.13
CA ILE A 2 -52.29 -39.98 50.00
C ILE A 2 -51.77 -38.67 49.31
N VAL A 3 -52.05 -38.35 48.03
CA VAL A 3 -53.32 -38.10 47.27
C VAL A 3 -53.72 -36.60 47.29
N VAL A 4 -53.46 -35.84 46.19
CA VAL A 4 -54.45 -35.20 45.22
C VAL A 4 -54.99 -33.83 45.73
N THR A 5 -55.39 -32.76 44.98
CA THR A 5 -56.17 -32.50 43.73
C THR A 5 -55.73 -31.15 43.09
N THR A 6 -55.51 -31.01 41.76
CA THR A 6 -56.41 -30.42 40.70
C THR A 6 -57.33 -29.26 41.16
N HIS A 7 -57.40 -28.07 40.53
CA HIS A 7 -57.95 -27.69 39.20
C HIS A 7 -57.86 -26.14 39.05
N ALA A 8 -58.11 -25.40 37.95
CA ALA A 8 -58.31 -25.62 36.50
C ALA A 8 -58.19 -24.25 35.75
N ALA A 9 -58.43 -24.18 34.43
CA ALA A 9 -58.66 -22.94 33.66
C ALA A 9 -60.17 -22.75 33.34
N PRO A 10 -60.64 -21.52 33.04
CA PRO A 10 -60.89 -21.22 31.61
C PRO A 10 -60.69 -19.75 31.17
N SER A 11 -60.72 -19.56 29.85
CA SER A 11 -60.69 -18.30 29.09
C SER A 11 -62.04 -17.60 28.96
N ALA A 12 -62.08 -16.25 28.81
CA ALA A 12 -62.73 -15.56 27.67
C ALA A 12 -62.86 -14.00 27.78
N LEU A 13 -62.57 -13.34 26.64
CA LEU A 13 -63.13 -12.10 26.07
C LEU A 13 -63.22 -10.73 26.83
N ARG A 14 -62.50 -9.75 26.22
CA ARG A 14 -62.90 -8.37 25.83
C ARG A 14 -63.44 -7.39 26.88
N PHE A 15 -62.78 -6.22 26.96
CA PHE A 15 -63.37 -4.96 26.44
C PHE A 15 -62.27 -3.94 26.07
N LEU A 16 -62.56 -3.06 25.11
CA LEU A 16 -61.66 -2.00 24.63
C LEU A 16 -61.72 -0.77 25.54
N SER A 17 -60.56 -0.13 25.77
CA SER A 17 -60.48 1.29 26.09
C SER A 17 -59.13 1.84 25.60
N LEU A 18 -59.15 2.55 24.46
CA LEU A 18 -58.01 3.32 23.99
C LEU A 18 -57.84 4.55 24.88
N SER A 19 -56.68 4.71 25.51
CA SER A 19 -56.28 5.97 26.13
C SER A 19 -54.89 6.37 25.66
N PHE A 20 -54.74 7.65 25.30
CA PHE A 20 -53.56 8.22 24.68
C PHE A 20 -52.36 8.23 25.62
N LEU A 21 -51.19 7.88 25.10
CA LEU A 21 -49.91 8.42 25.58
C LEU A 21 -48.99 8.65 24.38
N ALA A 22 -49.07 9.86 23.82
CA ALA A 22 -48.20 10.32 22.75
C ALA A 22 -46.76 10.44 23.27
N THR A 23 -45.96 9.41 23.02
CA THR A 23 -44.53 9.42 23.39
C THR A 23 -43.74 10.06 22.27
N THR A 24 -43.28 11.29 22.48
CA THR A 24 -42.52 12.07 21.50
C THR A 24 -41.20 11.36 21.15
N LEU A 25 -41.17 10.68 20.01
CA LEU A 25 -39.97 10.06 19.48
C LEU A 25 -39.04 11.15 18.92
N VAL A 26 -38.11 11.65 19.74
CA VAL A 26 -37.05 12.54 19.27
C VAL A 26 -36.07 11.72 18.44
N LEU A 27 -36.33 11.64 17.13
CA LEU A 27 -35.43 11.01 16.17
C LEU A 27 -34.20 11.90 16.00
N ILE A 28 -33.16 11.66 16.81
CA ILE A 28 -31.87 12.32 16.65
C ILE A 28 -31.22 11.77 15.37
N ILE A 29 -31.45 12.46 14.26
CA ILE A 29 -30.72 12.25 13.01
C ILE A 29 -29.29 12.77 13.22
N LEU A 30 -28.43 11.93 13.80
CA LEU A 30 -26.99 12.14 13.73
C LEU A 30 -26.59 12.01 12.26
N PRO A 31 -26.04 13.07 11.61
CA PRO A 31 -25.46 12.90 10.29
C PRO A 31 -24.24 12.01 10.43
N TRP A 32 -24.37 10.75 10.02
CA TRP A 32 -23.25 9.85 9.75
C TRP A 32 -22.44 10.38 8.55
N ARG A 33 -21.74 11.50 8.75
CA ARG A 33 -20.52 11.79 8.01
C ARG A 33 -19.48 10.77 8.46
N TYR A 34 -19.56 9.59 7.85
CA TYR A 34 -18.44 8.70 7.73
C TYR A 34 -17.39 9.46 6.91
N ILE A 35 -16.53 10.22 7.62
CA ILE A 35 -15.35 10.83 7.01
C ILE A 35 -14.41 9.66 6.72
N ASN A 36 -14.61 9.01 5.57
CA ASN A 36 -13.55 8.26 4.94
C ASN A 36 -12.36 9.23 4.86
N PRO A 37 -11.23 8.96 5.53
CA PRO A 37 -10.06 9.80 5.38
C PRO A 37 -9.73 9.80 3.88
N LYS A 38 -9.80 10.99 3.27
CA LYS A 38 -9.59 11.18 1.82
C LYS A 38 -8.27 10.51 1.48
N MET A 39 -8.31 9.38 0.76
CA MET A 39 -7.10 8.64 0.43
C MET A 39 -6.14 9.58 -0.28
N ALA A 40 -4.95 9.77 0.29
CA ALA A 40 -3.96 10.68 -0.24
C ALA A 40 -3.45 10.12 -1.58
N THR A 41 -3.92 10.74 -2.66
CA THR A 41 -3.42 10.52 -4.02
C THR A 41 -2.44 11.64 -4.33
N ARG A 42 -1.34 11.31 -5.01
CA ARG A 42 -0.36 12.27 -5.54
C ARG A 42 -0.15 11.98 -7.02
N THR A 43 -0.17 13.02 -7.84
CA THR A 43 0.21 12.93 -9.25
C THR A 43 1.42 13.80 -9.51
N LEU A 44 2.54 13.17 -9.84
CA LEU A 44 3.77 13.85 -10.22
C LEU A 44 3.86 13.86 -11.73
N ASN A 45 3.85 15.06 -12.31
CA ASN A 45 4.04 15.27 -13.74
C ASN A 45 5.52 15.60 -13.97
N ILE A 46 6.29 14.66 -14.48
CA ILE A 46 7.68 14.91 -14.88
C ILE A 46 7.69 15.29 -16.36
N TYR A 47 8.30 16.42 -16.68
CA TYR A 47 8.47 16.94 -18.03
C TYR A 47 9.96 16.96 -18.39
N SER A 48 10.31 16.68 -19.63
CA SER A 48 11.67 16.84 -20.14
C SER A 48 11.67 17.61 -21.45
N TYR A 49 12.73 18.39 -21.66
CA TYR A 49 12.88 19.31 -22.79
C TYR A 49 14.26 19.09 -23.39
N GLY A 50 14.32 18.61 -24.63
CA GLY A 50 15.57 18.62 -25.41
C GLY A 50 16.67 17.66 -24.96
N LEU A 51 16.37 16.61 -24.19
CA LEU A 51 17.35 15.61 -23.74
C LEU A 51 18.21 15.11 -24.92
N GLN A 52 19.52 14.98 -24.72
CA GLN A 52 20.46 14.63 -25.78
C GLN A 52 20.30 13.17 -26.25
N ARG A 53 19.78 12.32 -25.36
CA ARG A 53 19.59 10.87 -25.54
C ARG A 53 18.37 10.36 -24.78
N ASP A 54 17.86 9.21 -25.20
CA ASP A 54 16.78 8.51 -24.51
C ASP A 54 17.19 8.23 -23.05
N THR A 55 16.41 8.77 -22.11
CA THR A 55 16.76 8.79 -20.69
C THR A 55 15.69 8.05 -19.92
N THR A 56 16.10 7.03 -19.17
CA THR A 56 15.21 6.19 -18.39
C THR A 56 15.37 6.52 -16.91
N LEU A 57 14.26 6.94 -16.28
CA LEU A 57 14.15 7.10 -14.84
C LEU A 57 13.66 5.79 -14.21
N MET A 58 14.43 5.28 -13.26
CA MET A 58 14.03 4.24 -12.33
C MET A 58 13.58 4.89 -11.02
N LEU A 59 12.40 4.50 -10.53
CA LEU A 59 11.79 5.05 -9.31
C LEU A 59 11.69 3.96 -8.24
N VAL A 60 12.26 4.25 -7.07
CA VAL A 60 12.38 3.29 -5.95
C VAL A 60 11.99 3.98 -4.64
N PHE A 61 11.28 3.28 -3.76
CA PHE A 61 11.00 3.77 -2.41
C PHE A 61 12.15 3.46 -1.47
N GLN A 62 12.49 4.41 -0.60
CA GLN A 62 13.54 4.22 0.39
C GLN A 62 13.15 3.12 1.39
N PRO A 63 14.08 2.23 1.79
CA PRO A 63 13.84 1.26 2.84
C PRO A 63 13.58 1.94 4.21
N PRO A 64 12.67 1.40 5.04
CA PRO A 64 12.43 1.88 6.41
C PRO A 64 13.60 1.63 7.39
N ASP A 65 14.50 0.71 7.06
CA ASP A 65 15.64 0.27 7.87
C ASP A 65 16.78 -0.10 6.90
N SER A 66 17.92 0.58 7.02
CA SER A 66 19.10 0.35 6.20
C SER A 66 20.00 -0.77 6.75
N SER A 67 19.87 -1.16 8.01
CA SER A 67 20.77 -2.14 8.67
C SER A 67 20.61 -3.57 8.14
N LYS A 68 19.48 -3.83 7.47
CA LYS A 68 19.06 -5.12 6.91
C LYS A 68 19.08 -5.18 5.38
N LEU A 69 19.45 -4.06 4.77
CA LEU A 69 19.40 -3.89 3.33
C LEU A 69 20.30 -4.91 2.63
N TYR A 70 19.80 -5.48 1.54
CA TYR A 70 20.45 -6.49 0.71
C TYR A 70 20.78 -7.82 1.41
N ARG A 71 20.26 -8.06 2.63
CA ARG A 71 20.44 -9.32 3.38
C ARG A 71 19.13 -10.09 3.53
N ASP A 72 18.23 -9.58 4.36
CA ASP A 72 16.86 -10.08 4.54
C ASP A 72 15.81 -9.09 4.01
N GLN A 73 16.21 -7.89 3.60
CA GLN A 73 15.35 -6.83 3.08
C GLN A 73 15.89 -6.22 1.77
N PHE A 74 15.05 -6.12 0.75
CA PHE A 74 15.43 -5.72 -0.60
C PHE A 74 14.44 -4.68 -1.17
N PRO A 75 14.89 -3.51 -1.66
CA PRO A 75 14.05 -2.60 -2.41
C PRO A 75 13.56 -3.24 -3.70
N VAL A 76 12.38 -2.84 -4.14
CA VAL A 76 11.80 -3.28 -5.42
C VAL A 76 11.52 -2.06 -6.28
N VAL A 77 11.93 -2.12 -7.55
CA VAL A 77 11.75 -1.04 -8.53
C VAL A 77 10.25 -0.83 -8.76
N TRP A 78 9.73 0.33 -8.38
CA TRP A 78 8.28 0.58 -8.40
C TRP A 78 7.78 1.01 -9.78
N LYS A 79 8.59 1.80 -10.50
CA LYS A 79 8.28 2.32 -11.82
C LYS A 79 9.57 2.53 -12.61
N VAL A 80 9.49 2.30 -13.91
CA VAL A 80 10.52 2.66 -14.90
C VAL A 80 9.82 3.51 -15.97
N VAL A 81 10.44 4.62 -16.37
CA VAL A 81 9.86 5.61 -17.28
C VAL A 81 10.94 6.10 -18.24
N THR A 82 10.74 5.94 -19.54
CA THR A 82 11.68 6.43 -20.56
C THR A 82 11.16 7.72 -21.21
N PHE A 83 12.04 8.71 -21.31
CA PHE A 83 11.84 9.96 -22.03
C PHE A 83 12.71 9.91 -23.30
N HIS A 84 12.10 10.15 -24.47
CA HIS A 84 12.82 10.13 -25.73
C HIS A 84 13.64 11.41 -25.94
N ALA A 85 14.76 11.28 -26.66
CA ALA A 85 15.66 12.37 -26.99
C ALA A 85 15.01 13.46 -27.87
N ARG A 86 15.61 14.66 -27.87
CA ARG A 86 15.42 15.72 -28.88
C ARG A 86 13.98 16.24 -29.02
N GLY A 87 13.16 16.08 -27.99
CA GLY A 87 11.76 16.53 -28.01
C GLY A 87 11.24 16.98 -26.64
N HIS A 88 9.94 17.26 -26.61
CA HIS A 88 9.19 17.46 -25.36
C HIS A 88 8.55 16.14 -24.97
N ALA A 89 8.81 15.67 -23.76
CA ALA A 89 8.18 14.47 -23.23
C ALA A 89 7.59 14.73 -21.84
N LYS A 90 6.54 13.99 -21.50
CA LYS A 90 5.83 14.08 -20.23
C LYS A 90 5.50 12.68 -19.73
N ALA A 91 5.73 12.43 -18.45
CA ALA A 91 5.25 11.26 -17.74
C ALA A 91 4.38 11.66 -16.54
N ALA A 92 3.28 10.92 -16.32
CA ALA A 92 2.44 11.05 -15.14
C ALA A 92 2.67 9.84 -14.20
N ILE A 93 3.09 10.13 -12.97
CA ILE A 93 3.33 9.13 -11.93
C ILE A 93 2.23 9.28 -10.89
N HIS A 94 1.32 8.31 -10.88
CA HIS A 94 0.25 8.23 -9.90
C HIS A 94 0.66 7.37 -8.70
N TYR A 95 0.63 8.01 -7.53
CA TYR A 95 0.79 7.43 -6.20
C TYR A 95 -0.55 7.50 -5.48
N GLN A 96 -0.91 6.44 -4.76
CA GLN A 96 -2.07 6.40 -3.88
C GLN A 96 -1.66 5.61 -2.64
N ASN A 97 -1.89 6.17 -1.45
CA ASN A 97 -1.50 5.53 -0.19
C ASN A 97 -2.47 4.40 0.22
N ARG A 98 -2.58 3.37 -0.64
CA ARG A 98 -3.27 2.08 -0.40
C ARG A 98 -2.23 1.00 -0.20
N LEU A 99 -1.67 0.93 1.00
CA LEU A 99 -0.64 -0.05 1.32
C LEU A 99 -1.23 -1.46 1.39
N ALA A 100 -0.44 -2.45 0.99
CA ALA A 100 -0.78 -3.86 1.12
C ALA A 100 0.46 -4.71 1.41
N PHE A 101 0.28 -5.76 2.21
CA PHE A 101 1.27 -6.84 2.31
C PHE A 101 0.99 -7.89 1.22
N GLY A 102 2.05 -8.37 0.58
CA GLY A 102 2.01 -9.42 -0.44
C GLY A 102 2.72 -10.70 0.01
N TYR A 103 2.25 -11.85 -0.47
CA TYR A 103 3.00 -13.11 -0.45
C TYR A 103 3.86 -13.16 -1.72
N ALA A 104 5.08 -12.66 -1.57
CA ALA A 104 5.96 -12.43 -2.70
C ALA A 104 6.53 -13.73 -3.26
N GLN A 105 6.65 -13.75 -4.59
CA GLN A 105 7.43 -14.73 -5.33
C GLN A 105 8.42 -13.97 -6.20
N THR A 106 9.54 -14.61 -6.51
CA THR A 106 10.60 -14.02 -7.33
C THR A 106 10.92 -15.00 -8.45
N ASP A 107 10.94 -14.51 -9.69
CA ASP A 107 11.25 -15.34 -10.85
C ASP A 107 12.76 -15.41 -11.14
N HIS A 108 13.10 -15.99 -12.30
CA HIS A 108 14.47 -16.14 -12.77
C HIS A 108 15.15 -14.82 -13.18
N GLU A 109 14.39 -13.77 -13.46
CA GLU A 109 14.90 -12.43 -13.77
C GLU A 109 14.99 -11.52 -12.51
N ASN A 110 14.66 -12.06 -11.32
CA ASN A 110 14.50 -11.32 -10.07
C ASN A 110 13.29 -10.36 -10.03
N LEU A 111 12.30 -10.55 -10.90
CA LEU A 111 11.04 -9.81 -10.83
C LEU A 111 10.21 -10.32 -9.65
N VAL A 112 9.68 -9.40 -8.86
CA VAL A 112 8.84 -9.68 -7.70
C VAL A 112 7.38 -9.62 -8.12
N ASP A 113 6.71 -10.75 -8.07
CA ASP A 113 5.25 -10.84 -8.16
C ASP A 113 4.65 -11.21 -6.79
N SER A 114 3.33 -11.17 -6.63
CA SER A 114 2.66 -11.59 -5.41
C SER A 114 1.39 -12.40 -5.68
N SER A 115 1.50 -13.70 -5.40
CA SER A 115 0.40 -14.67 -5.57
C SER A 115 -0.81 -14.44 -4.65
N ALA A 116 -0.67 -13.63 -3.61
CA ALA A 116 -1.76 -13.10 -2.79
C ALA A 116 -1.33 -11.77 -2.16
N TRP A 117 -2.29 -10.88 -1.87
CA TRP A 117 -2.05 -9.65 -1.10
C TRP A 117 -3.26 -9.30 -0.23
N ILE A 118 -3.07 -8.40 0.73
CA ILE A 118 -4.15 -7.79 1.52
C ILE A 118 -3.83 -6.32 1.79
N GLU A 119 -4.78 -5.43 1.54
CA GLU A 119 -4.68 -4.01 1.91
C GLU A 119 -4.58 -3.84 3.43
N VAL A 120 -3.82 -2.85 3.90
CA VAL A 120 -3.57 -2.59 5.32
C VAL A 120 -3.62 -1.11 5.66
N SER A 121 -4.19 -0.82 6.82
CA SER A 121 -4.13 0.49 7.47
C SER A 121 -3.15 0.52 8.66
N SER A 122 -2.69 1.71 9.03
CA SER A 122 -1.81 1.90 10.20
C SER A 122 -2.46 1.34 11.47
N GLY A 123 -1.73 0.52 12.22
CA GLY A 123 -2.24 -0.18 13.41
C GLY A 123 -2.95 -1.51 13.13
N GLU A 124 -3.04 -1.97 11.89
CA GLU A 124 -3.54 -3.30 11.54
C GLU A 124 -2.44 -4.38 11.57
N ILE A 125 -2.87 -5.61 11.85
CA ILE A 125 -2.05 -6.82 11.82
C ILE A 125 -2.62 -7.80 10.80
N SER A 126 -1.92 -7.95 9.67
CA SER A 126 -2.18 -9.00 8.69
C SER A 126 -1.50 -10.32 9.09
N ARG A 127 -2.06 -11.42 8.60
CA ARG A 127 -1.54 -12.78 8.85
C ARG A 127 -1.56 -13.57 7.55
N ILE A 128 -0.40 -13.99 7.08
CA ILE A 128 -0.29 -15.00 6.03
C ILE A 128 -0.34 -16.40 6.67
N SER A 129 -1.13 -17.30 6.10
CA SER A 129 -1.36 -18.66 6.59
C SER A 129 -1.51 -19.63 5.42
N GLY A 130 -1.45 -20.95 5.69
CA GLY A 130 -1.48 -21.99 4.66
C GLY A 130 -0.22 -22.85 4.66
N LYS A 131 -0.13 -23.78 3.69
CA LYS A 131 0.96 -24.78 3.58
C LYS A 131 1.47 -24.85 2.15
N GLY A 132 2.76 -25.14 1.98
CA GLY A 132 3.41 -25.23 0.67
C GLY A 132 3.32 -23.92 -0.13
N GLY A 133 2.99 -24.02 -1.42
CA GLY A 133 2.73 -22.88 -2.30
C GLY A 133 1.37 -22.20 -2.08
N GLN A 134 0.42 -22.89 -1.43
CA GLN A 134 -0.93 -22.37 -1.16
C GLN A 134 -0.94 -21.57 0.16
N LYS A 135 -0.34 -20.38 0.13
CA LYS A 135 -0.43 -19.41 1.23
C LYS A 135 -1.42 -18.30 0.87
N ARG A 136 -2.18 -17.84 1.86
CA ARG A 136 -3.20 -16.79 1.72
C ARG A 136 -3.23 -15.88 2.95
N PHE A 137 -3.65 -14.64 2.74
CA PHE A 137 -4.01 -13.75 3.83
C PHE A 137 -5.41 -14.09 4.37
N GLY A 138 -5.57 -14.05 5.69
CA GLY A 138 -6.88 -13.91 6.33
C GLY A 138 -7.18 -12.43 6.61
N SER A 139 -8.38 -12.14 7.10
CA SER A 139 -8.79 -10.78 7.48
C SER A 139 -7.79 -10.10 8.43
N ASN A 140 -7.60 -8.79 8.27
CA ASN A 140 -6.80 -8.00 9.20
C ASN A 140 -7.39 -8.03 10.61
N GLY A 141 -6.53 -8.18 11.61
CA GLY A 141 -6.90 -7.94 13.00
C GLY A 141 -6.45 -6.55 13.43
N LYS A 142 -7.18 -5.93 14.37
CA LYS A 142 -6.67 -4.73 15.04
C LYS A 142 -5.41 -5.08 15.83
N GLY A 143 -4.37 -4.25 15.71
CA GLY A 143 -3.19 -4.32 16.54
C GLY A 143 -3.35 -3.57 17.86
N HIS A 144 -2.26 -3.49 18.61
CA HIS A 144 -2.11 -2.45 19.63
C HIS A 144 -2.06 -1.07 18.93
N ALA A 145 -2.29 0.02 19.68
CA ALA A 145 -2.42 1.39 19.17
C ALA A 145 -1.12 2.02 18.61
N THR A 146 -0.20 1.20 18.11
CA THR A 146 1.03 1.60 17.41
C THR A 146 0.69 2.05 15.98
N LYS A 147 1.32 3.12 15.48
CA LYS A 147 1.24 3.54 14.07
C LYS A 147 1.98 2.61 13.07
N LEU A 148 2.26 1.38 13.47
CA LEU A 148 3.06 0.41 12.74
C LEU A 148 2.16 -0.52 11.92
N LEU A 149 2.68 -1.00 10.80
CA LEU A 149 2.09 -2.05 9.99
C LEU A 149 2.79 -3.36 10.36
N VAL A 150 2.02 -4.43 10.60
CA VAL A 150 2.58 -5.73 10.99
C VAL A 150 2.03 -6.84 10.11
N CYS A 151 2.92 -7.63 9.52
CA CYS A 151 2.57 -8.87 8.83
C CYS A 151 3.19 -10.06 9.55
N LYS A 152 2.35 -10.95 10.10
CA LYS A 152 2.81 -12.18 10.75
C LYS A 152 2.84 -13.35 9.76
N ASN A 153 3.98 -14.03 9.66
CA ASN A 153 4.07 -15.33 9.00
C ASN A 153 3.51 -16.41 9.93
N ASN A 154 2.21 -16.67 9.85
CA ASN A 154 1.56 -17.71 10.66
C ASN A 154 1.71 -19.12 10.05
N THR A 155 2.48 -19.30 8.98
CA THR A 155 2.76 -20.64 8.43
C THR A 155 3.79 -21.39 9.27
N ASP A 156 4.00 -22.67 8.92
CA ASP A 156 4.95 -23.57 9.58
C ASP A 156 6.31 -23.60 8.83
N SER A 157 6.53 -22.67 7.91
CA SER A 157 7.74 -22.59 7.07
C SER A 157 8.15 -21.13 6.83
N ARG A 158 9.31 -20.89 6.20
CA ARG A 158 9.70 -19.54 5.78
C ARG A 158 8.77 -19.01 4.68
N ALA A 159 8.54 -17.71 4.65
CA ALA A 159 7.78 -17.03 3.61
C ALA A 159 8.48 -15.74 3.17
N ASN A 160 8.41 -15.43 1.89
CA ASN A 160 8.75 -14.10 1.39
C ASN A 160 7.53 -13.19 1.58
N ILE A 161 7.74 -12.00 2.12
CA ILE A 161 6.67 -11.03 2.39
C ILE A 161 7.08 -9.72 1.74
N SER A 162 6.20 -9.11 0.95
CA SER A 162 6.42 -7.76 0.40
C SER A 162 5.50 -6.75 1.05
N ILE A 163 5.87 -5.47 1.00
CA ILE A 163 4.92 -4.36 1.09
C ILE A 163 4.95 -3.57 -0.22
N GLY A 164 3.82 -2.97 -0.56
CA GLY A 164 3.60 -2.29 -1.82
C GLY A 164 2.25 -1.59 -1.85
N PHE A 165 1.84 -1.18 -3.04
CA PHE A 165 0.62 -0.39 -3.24
C PHE A 165 -0.41 -1.14 -4.09
N VAL A 166 -1.68 -1.03 -3.71
CA VAL A 166 -2.81 -1.46 -4.57
C VAL A 166 -3.28 -0.28 -5.42
N ARG A 167 -3.43 -0.52 -6.72
CA ARG A 167 -4.01 0.41 -7.69
C ARG A 167 -5.26 -0.22 -8.32
N GLY A 168 -6.19 0.61 -8.77
CA GLY A 168 -7.45 0.16 -9.37
C GLY A 168 -8.41 -0.44 -8.33
N ASP A 169 -9.58 -0.89 -8.80
CA ASP A 169 -10.67 -1.36 -7.93
C ASP A 169 -11.35 -2.61 -8.51
N GLY A 170 -11.96 -3.42 -7.63
CA GLY A 170 -12.57 -4.70 -7.99
C GLY A 170 -11.60 -5.63 -8.74
N ILE A 171 -12.06 -6.19 -9.86
CA ILE A 171 -11.26 -7.08 -10.74
C ILE A 171 -10.03 -6.40 -11.38
N ASN A 172 -10.02 -5.06 -11.40
CA ASN A 172 -8.92 -4.26 -11.94
C ASN A 172 -7.88 -3.90 -10.88
N GLN A 173 -8.00 -4.41 -9.65
CA GLN A 173 -6.95 -4.26 -8.64
C GLN A 173 -5.64 -4.88 -9.11
N ARG A 174 -4.55 -4.14 -8.94
CA ARG A 174 -3.18 -4.57 -9.21
C ARG A 174 -2.30 -4.16 -8.05
N TYR A 175 -1.55 -5.13 -7.51
CA TYR A 175 -0.54 -4.91 -6.49
C TYR A 175 0.80 -4.58 -7.14
N ALA A 176 1.50 -3.57 -6.62
CA ALA A 176 2.83 -3.17 -7.05
C ALA A 176 3.79 -3.21 -5.84
N PRO A 177 4.65 -4.24 -5.69
CA PRO A 177 5.61 -4.33 -4.61
C PRO A 177 6.64 -3.19 -4.67
N THR A 178 7.11 -2.75 -3.51
CA THR A 178 8.16 -1.71 -3.39
C THR A 178 9.27 -2.08 -2.42
N MET A 179 9.03 -3.07 -1.56
CA MET A 179 10.01 -3.63 -0.64
C MET A 179 9.69 -5.11 -0.40
N LEU A 180 10.71 -5.95 -0.28
CA LEU A 180 10.61 -7.39 -0.12
C LEU A 180 11.48 -7.86 1.06
N TRP A 181 10.88 -8.60 1.99
CA TRP A 181 11.61 -9.39 3.00
C TRP A 181 11.64 -10.86 2.60
N THR A 182 12.84 -11.41 2.45
CA THR A 182 13.03 -12.81 2.04
C THR A 182 13.15 -13.73 3.25
N GLY A 183 12.62 -14.94 3.13
CA GLY A 183 12.85 -16.00 4.12
C GLY A 183 12.35 -15.72 5.54
N VAL A 184 11.34 -14.86 5.73
CA VAL A 184 10.77 -14.51 7.03
C VAL A 184 10.37 -15.79 7.79
N GLY A 185 10.92 -15.96 9.00
CA GLY A 185 10.80 -17.19 9.79
C GLY A 185 9.35 -17.62 10.05
N ALA A 186 9.14 -18.92 10.26
CA ALA A 186 7.86 -19.44 10.71
C ALA A 186 7.49 -18.79 12.06
N LYS A 187 6.23 -18.37 12.22
CA LYS A 187 5.69 -17.63 13.38
C LYS A 187 6.36 -16.28 13.67
N SER A 188 7.31 -15.82 12.84
CA SER A 188 7.92 -14.48 12.90
C SER A 188 7.03 -13.42 12.24
N ASN A 189 7.43 -12.15 12.32
CA ASN A 189 6.72 -11.03 11.72
C ASN A 189 7.65 -10.00 11.07
N VAL A 190 7.14 -9.34 10.03
CA VAL A 190 7.64 -8.06 9.55
C VAL A 190 6.87 -6.96 10.29
N THR A 191 7.58 -5.95 10.75
CA THR A 191 7.00 -4.73 11.35
C THR A 191 7.66 -3.53 10.69
N ILE A 192 6.85 -2.60 10.17
CA ILE A 192 7.33 -1.43 9.43
C ILE A 192 6.54 -0.18 9.81
N LYS A 193 7.25 0.93 9.99
CA LYS A 193 6.70 2.28 9.83
C LYS A 193 6.98 2.69 8.38
N PHE A 194 5.95 2.78 7.56
CA PHE A 194 6.13 3.18 6.16
C PHE A 194 6.16 4.71 6.05
N THR A 195 7.05 5.25 5.23
CA THR A 195 7.11 6.68 4.88
C THR A 195 7.44 6.73 3.39
N PRO A 196 6.63 7.40 2.55
CA PRO A 196 6.72 7.30 1.09
C PRO A 196 7.82 8.21 0.53
N ILE A 197 9.06 7.99 0.95
CA ILE A 197 10.22 8.67 0.38
C ILE A 197 10.56 7.98 -0.93
N LEU A 198 10.37 8.69 -2.04
CA LEU A 198 10.61 8.21 -3.40
C LEU A 198 11.90 8.81 -3.93
N SER A 199 12.79 7.98 -4.47
CA SER A 199 14.02 8.40 -5.14
C SER A 199 14.00 8.05 -6.63
N ALA A 200 14.66 8.87 -7.44
CA ALA A 200 14.81 8.67 -8.88
C ALA A 200 16.29 8.52 -9.28
N TYR A 201 16.55 7.55 -10.15
CA TYR A 201 17.87 7.23 -10.69
C TYR A 201 17.81 7.24 -12.21
N VAL A 202 18.88 7.70 -12.88
CA VAL A 202 19.01 7.54 -14.33
C VAL A 202 19.76 6.24 -14.61
N THR A 203 19.07 5.28 -15.21
CA THR A 203 19.60 3.95 -15.55
C THR A 203 18.69 3.22 -16.52
N ARG A 204 19.27 2.37 -17.38
CA ARG A 204 18.54 1.56 -18.38
C ARG A 204 18.48 0.07 -18.03
N ASN A 205 19.12 -0.35 -16.93
CA ASN A 205 19.43 -1.76 -16.69
C ASN A 205 18.36 -2.51 -15.88
N TYR A 206 17.30 -1.82 -15.45
CA TYR A 206 16.31 -2.34 -14.50
C TYR A 206 14.89 -2.30 -15.05
N LYS A 207 14.10 -3.31 -14.67
CA LYS A 207 12.68 -3.46 -15.01
C LYS A 207 11.78 -3.04 -13.84
N ALA A 208 10.52 -2.71 -14.12
CA ALA A 208 9.54 -2.54 -13.06
C ALA A 208 9.30 -3.88 -12.34
N ASN A 209 9.08 -3.82 -11.02
CA ASN A 209 9.03 -4.94 -10.08
C ASN A 209 10.35 -5.70 -9.88
N GLU A 210 11.49 -5.28 -10.44
CA GLU A 210 12.77 -5.94 -10.21
C GLU A 210 13.28 -5.72 -8.78
N MET A 211 13.82 -6.77 -8.16
CA MET A 211 14.41 -6.71 -6.81
C MET A 211 15.86 -6.22 -6.87
N LEU A 212 16.15 -5.09 -6.22
CA LEU A 212 17.51 -4.57 -6.09
C LEU A 212 18.30 -5.39 -5.05
N ARG A 213 19.34 -6.09 -5.52
CA ARG A 213 20.23 -6.93 -4.69
C ARG A 213 21.48 -6.21 -4.17
N GLY A 214 21.69 -4.97 -4.58
CA GLY A 214 22.78 -4.10 -4.15
C GLY A 214 22.43 -2.64 -4.41
N GLU A 215 23.37 -1.76 -4.15
CA GLU A 215 23.25 -0.33 -4.46
C GLU A 215 23.13 -0.13 -5.97
N VAL A 216 22.45 0.95 -6.36
CA VAL A 216 22.39 1.38 -7.75
C VAL A 216 23.74 1.99 -8.09
N GLU A 217 24.31 1.66 -9.25
CA GLU A 217 25.62 2.17 -9.70
C GLU A 217 25.68 3.69 -9.82
N THR A 218 24.52 4.35 -9.97
CA THR A 218 24.37 5.80 -10.01
C THR A 218 23.70 6.33 -8.75
N ASP A 219 24.09 7.53 -8.32
CA ASP A 219 23.43 8.25 -7.23
C ASP A 219 21.97 8.60 -7.60
N ALA A 220 21.15 8.81 -6.57
CA ALA A 220 19.81 9.34 -6.76
C ALA A 220 19.89 10.81 -7.20
N ILE A 221 19.38 11.13 -8.38
CA ILE A 221 19.37 12.50 -8.91
C ILE A 221 18.27 13.37 -8.29
N TRP A 222 17.39 12.75 -7.50
CA TRP A 222 16.24 13.37 -6.85
C TRP A 222 15.62 12.42 -5.81
N THR A 223 15.22 12.98 -4.67
CA THR A 223 14.51 12.28 -3.60
C THR A 223 13.46 13.21 -2.99
N VAL A 224 12.25 12.71 -2.72
CA VAL A 224 11.18 13.50 -2.06
C VAL A 224 10.32 12.63 -1.14
N ASN A 225 9.80 13.20 -0.06
CA ASN A 225 8.71 12.59 0.71
C ASN A 225 7.37 12.91 0.05
N LEU A 226 6.63 11.89 -0.41
CA LEU A 226 5.34 12.10 -1.09
C LEU A 226 4.22 12.59 -0.16
N ASP A 227 4.38 12.45 1.16
CA ASP A 227 3.43 13.02 2.14
C ASP A 227 3.58 14.55 2.28
N GLU A 228 4.72 15.12 1.88
CA GLU A 228 5.07 16.56 2.03
C GLU A 228 4.83 17.38 0.76
N ILE A 229 4.27 16.78 -0.30
CA ILE A 229 3.94 17.45 -1.55
C ILE A 229 2.43 17.50 -1.80
N ASP A 230 2.00 18.44 -2.65
CA ASP A 230 0.61 18.65 -3.02
C ASP A 230 0.00 17.48 -3.82
N ASP A 231 -1.34 17.41 -3.84
CA ASP A 231 -2.13 16.40 -4.58
C ASP A 231 -1.69 16.28 -6.06
N VAL A 232 -1.25 17.38 -6.69
CA VAL A 232 -0.67 17.42 -8.04
C VAL A 232 0.57 18.31 -8.05
N THR A 233 1.68 17.81 -8.60
CA THR A 233 2.93 18.57 -8.76
C THR A 233 3.49 18.43 -10.18
N GLY A 234 4.27 19.43 -10.60
CA GLY A 234 5.07 19.42 -11.82
C GLY A 234 6.57 19.41 -11.47
N TRP A 235 7.37 18.75 -12.31
CA TRP A 235 8.82 18.59 -12.14
C TRP A 235 9.51 18.61 -13.50
N TYR A 236 10.67 19.24 -13.60
CA TYR A 236 11.51 19.24 -14.80
C TYR A 236 12.66 18.26 -14.63
N LEU A 237 12.76 17.28 -15.52
CA LEU A 237 13.96 16.47 -15.73
C LEU A 237 14.87 17.24 -16.69
N LEU A 238 16.04 17.64 -16.19
CA LEU A 238 17.04 18.42 -16.91
C LEU A 238 18.31 17.57 -17.11
N GLU A 239 18.91 17.66 -18.30
CA GLU A 239 20.26 17.19 -18.62
C GLU A 239 21.14 18.44 -18.76
N ASP A 240 22.32 18.46 -18.14
CA ASP A 240 23.28 19.55 -18.24
C ASP A 240 24.13 19.38 -19.52
N ASP A 241 24.06 20.33 -20.44
CA ASP A 241 24.68 20.21 -21.78
C ASP A 241 26.22 20.11 -21.75
N PHE A 242 26.88 20.53 -20.67
CA PHE A 242 28.34 20.50 -20.55
C PHE A 242 28.85 19.22 -19.88
N THR A 243 28.15 18.74 -18.85
CA THR A 243 28.57 17.61 -18.01
C THR A 243 27.82 16.31 -18.29
N GLY A 244 26.66 16.39 -18.95
CA GLY A 244 25.73 15.27 -19.10
C GLY A 244 25.07 14.82 -17.80
N ALA A 245 25.18 15.61 -16.72
CA ALA A 245 24.58 15.32 -15.43
C ALA A 245 23.07 15.57 -15.46
N PHE A 246 22.31 14.71 -14.78
CA PHE A 246 20.85 14.84 -14.69
C PHE A 246 20.41 15.34 -13.32
N ARG A 247 19.32 16.09 -13.30
CA ARG A 247 18.63 16.51 -12.06
C ARG A 247 17.13 16.66 -12.29
N ILE A 248 16.35 16.54 -11.22
CA ILE A 248 14.91 16.82 -11.24
C ILE A 248 14.60 17.98 -10.31
N GLU A 249 14.03 19.05 -10.86
CA GLU A 249 13.67 20.27 -10.12
C GLU A 249 12.16 20.48 -10.11
N ARG A 250 11.63 21.16 -9.10
CA ARG A 250 10.19 21.44 -9.01
C ARG A 250 9.80 22.48 -10.06
N ALA A 251 8.81 22.15 -10.89
CA ALA A 251 8.28 23.09 -11.87
C ALA A 251 7.53 24.19 -11.12
N HIS A 252 8.04 25.41 -11.22
CA HIS A 252 7.36 26.60 -10.76
C HIS A 252 6.38 27.02 -11.86
N PHE A 253 5.09 27.02 -11.55
CA PHE A 253 4.13 27.75 -12.36
C PHE A 253 4.31 29.25 -12.02
N PRO A 254 4.41 30.14 -13.02
CA PRO A 254 4.41 31.58 -12.79
C PRO A 254 3.05 32.09 -12.29
#